data_AF-A0A9D0ZRN2-F1
#
_entry.id   AF-A0A9D0ZRN2-F1
#
_cell.length_a   1.000
_cell.length_b   1.000
_cell.length_c   1.000
_cell.angle_alpha   90.00
_cell.angle_beta   90.00
_cell.angle_gamma   90.00
#
_symmetry.space_group_name_H-M   'P 1'
#
loop_
_entity.id
_entity.type
_entity.pdbx_description
1 polymer ?
#
loop_
_entity_poly.entity_id
_entity_poly.type
_entity_poly.pdbx_seq_one_letter_code
_entity_poly.pdbx_strand_id
1 'polypeptide(L)'
;MKKGFTLIELIAVVAILGLIALIVYPSINSVIKSSQDDSYESQTKIIEKAAQAWALDNVNLLPKDEVTVVCVSQLVEGGYISNEDVKDPRDTEKELSGGVEISYKSKQYIYEYNDEANGCSSKSTGMANSIIMNSDDGVVLTSQDGYYKGSNPNNYLEYGDNDWRILKINDDGSMKVISDDGIKLSVSNDDFKDSSLDSYLNTSFYGSIDNNEKIASEDYCLNYQSNCLESEKMAVTVMNLEDLINASNNLNCSESNIEACYNGNYLLGYSKENGEEYTLIKVNDENLSLSDGKIESSNKETKVVRPIVTLSKINILKGNGTSRHPYVAV
;
A
#
# COMPACT_ATOMS: atom_id res chain seq x y z
N MET A 1 -52.37 39.35 3.52
CA MET A 1 -51.11 39.59 4.27
C MET A 1 -50.62 38.25 4.81
N LYS A 2 -49.46 37.77 4.37
CA LYS A 2 -48.83 36.58 4.98
C LYS A 2 -48.31 37.01 6.35
N LYS A 3 -48.80 36.38 7.43
CA LYS A 3 -48.28 36.65 8.79
C LYS A 3 -46.84 36.14 8.82
N GLY A 4 -45.87 37.04 8.91
CA GLY A 4 -44.47 36.69 9.13
C GLY A 4 -44.24 36.33 10.59
N PHE A 5 -43.30 35.43 10.85
CA PHE A 5 -42.87 35.08 12.20
C PHE A 5 -42.37 36.30 12.97
N THR A 6 -42.66 36.35 14.26
CA THR A 6 -42.18 37.40 15.16
C THR A 6 -40.82 37.04 15.74
N LEU A 7 -40.02 38.05 16.08
CA LEU A 7 -38.69 37.85 16.67
C LEU A 7 -38.75 37.07 17.99
N ILE A 8 -39.82 37.26 18.77
CA ILE A 8 -40.00 36.57 20.06
C ILE A 8 -40.25 35.06 19.88
N GLU A 9 -41.00 34.67 18.84
CA GLU A 9 -41.22 33.26 18.52
C GLU A 9 -39.92 32.57 18.09
N LEU A 10 -39.07 33.26 17.33
CA LEU A 10 -37.76 32.73 16.93
C LEU A 10 -36.83 32.53 18.15
N ILE A 11 -36.79 33.50 19.07
CA ILE A 11 -35.97 33.41 20.28
C ILE A 11 -36.45 32.28 21.20
N ALA A 12 -37.77 32.10 21.35
CA ALA A 12 -38.33 31.00 22.13
C ALA A 12 -37.93 29.63 21.56
N VAL A 13 -37.95 29.46 20.24
CA VAL A 13 -37.53 28.22 19.58
C VAL A 13 -36.04 27.96 19.79
N VAL A 14 -35.17 28.96 19.59
CA VAL A 14 -33.72 28.82 19.81
C VAL A 14 -33.41 28.49 21.27
N ALA A 15 -34.10 29.10 22.22
CA ALA A 15 -33.93 28.80 23.65
C ALA A 15 -34.30 27.34 23.99
N ILE A 16 -35.40 26.83 23.44
CA ILE A 16 -35.82 25.43 23.62
C ILE A 16 -34.82 24.47 22.98
N LEU A 17 -34.36 24.75 21.75
CA LEU A 17 -33.35 23.94 21.06
C LEU A 17 -32.02 23.91 21.83
N GLY A 18 -31.61 25.04 22.41
CA GLY A 18 -30.42 25.12 23.27
C GLY A 18 -30.53 24.25 24.52
N LEU A 19 -31.70 24.24 25.18
CA LEU A 19 -31.93 23.38 26.34
C LEU A 19 -31.88 21.88 25.96
N ILE A 20 -32.49 21.52 24.84
CA ILE A 20 -32.48 20.13 24.33
C ILE A 20 -31.03 19.71 24.00
N ALA A 21 -30.27 20.57 23.33
CA ALA A 21 -28.87 20.29 22.97
C ALA A 21 -27.99 19.99 24.20
N LEU A 22 -28.19 20.70 25.32
CA LEU A 22 -27.45 20.47 26.56
C LEU A 22 -27.70 19.08 27.17
N ILE A 23 -28.93 18.58 27.08
CA ILE A 23 -29.29 17.25 27.59
C ILE A 23 -28.76 16.16 26.67
N VAL A 24 -28.82 16.38 25.36
CA VAL A 24 -28.47 15.38 24.34
C VAL A 24 -26.95 15.21 24.18
N TYR A 25 -26.17 16.28 24.32
CA TYR A 25 -24.71 16.25 24.14
C TYR A 25 -23.97 15.16 24.93
N PRO A 26 -24.15 15.00 26.25
CA PRO A 26 -23.45 13.95 27.01
C PRO A 26 -23.84 12.53 26.56
N SER A 27 -25.11 12.29 26.20
CA SER A 27 -25.57 11.00 25.71
C SER A 27 -24.95 10.63 24.37
N ILE A 28 -24.87 11.57 23.43
CA ILE A 28 -24.20 11.35 22.14
C ILE A 28 -22.72 11.04 22.37
N ASN A 29 -22.03 11.82 23.20
CA ASN A 29 -20.60 11.62 23.46
C ASN A 29 -20.32 10.25 24.10
N SER A 30 -21.20 9.77 24.99
CA SER A 30 -21.10 8.44 25.57
C SER A 30 -21.26 7.33 24.53
N VAL A 31 -22.20 7.47 23.59
CA VAL A 31 -22.42 6.50 22.51
C VAL A 31 -21.23 6.48 21.56
N ILE A 32 -20.70 7.65 21.19
CA ILE A 32 -19.50 7.75 20.33
C ILE A 32 -18.32 7.05 21.00
N LYS A 33 -18.03 7.34 22.28
CA LYS A 33 -16.93 6.69 23.01
C LYS A 33 -17.08 5.18 23.07
N SER A 34 -18.27 4.69 23.42
CA SER A 34 -18.55 3.25 23.43
C SER A 34 -18.30 2.63 22.06
N SER A 35 -18.72 3.29 20.97
CA SER A 35 -18.48 2.81 19.61
C SER A 35 -17.00 2.80 19.23
N GLN A 36 -16.22 3.77 19.71
CA GLN A 36 -14.78 3.82 19.50
C GLN A 36 -14.08 2.70 20.29
N ASP A 37 -14.50 2.45 21.53
CA ASP A 37 -13.96 1.36 22.36
C ASP A 37 -14.27 -0.02 21.76
N ASP A 38 -15.50 -0.24 21.28
CA ASP A 38 -15.90 -1.48 20.59
C ASP A 38 -15.08 -1.70 19.29
N SER A 39 -14.84 -0.62 18.55
CA SER A 39 -13.99 -0.65 17.34
C SER A 39 -12.54 -0.94 17.69
N TYR A 40 -12.03 -0.34 18.78
CA TYR A 40 -10.69 -0.58 19.28
C TYR A 40 -10.51 -2.07 19.65
N GLU A 41 -11.43 -2.67 20.41
CA GLU A 41 -11.39 -4.10 20.73
C GLU A 41 -11.45 -5.00 19.50
N SER A 42 -12.16 -4.56 18.45
CA SER A 42 -12.20 -5.30 17.18
C SER A 42 -10.85 -5.20 16.45
N GLN A 43 -10.21 -4.03 16.49
CA GLN A 43 -8.90 -3.80 15.87
C GLN A 43 -7.79 -4.58 16.56
N THR A 44 -7.77 -4.61 17.90
CA THR A 44 -6.77 -5.40 18.65
C THR A 44 -6.87 -6.89 18.32
N LYS A 45 -8.09 -7.42 18.12
CA LYS A 45 -8.29 -8.82 17.66
C LYS A 45 -7.76 -9.07 16.26
N ILE A 46 -7.81 -8.08 15.37
CA ILE A 46 -7.21 -8.19 14.03
C ILE A 46 -5.68 -8.26 14.16
N ILE A 47 -5.10 -7.41 15.02
CA ILE A 47 -3.67 -7.43 15.33
C ILE A 47 -3.24 -8.77 15.95
N GLU A 48 -4.00 -9.32 16.89
CA GLU A 48 -3.75 -10.64 17.47
C GLU A 48 -3.78 -11.76 16.43
N LYS A 49 -4.72 -11.71 15.47
CA LYS A 49 -4.77 -12.67 14.35
C LYS A 49 -3.57 -12.51 13.41
N ALA A 50 -3.12 -11.29 13.16
CA ALA A 50 -1.90 -11.05 12.40
C ALA A 50 -0.67 -11.63 13.11
N ALA A 51 -0.58 -11.48 14.44
CA ALA A 51 0.45 -12.11 15.25
C ALA A 51 0.37 -13.64 15.25
N GLN A 52 -0.84 -14.21 15.19
CA GLN A 52 -1.01 -15.67 15.00
C GLN A 52 -0.44 -16.13 13.66
N ALA A 53 -0.70 -15.40 12.57
CA ALA A 53 -0.11 -15.70 11.27
C ALA A 53 1.42 -15.60 11.32
N TRP A 54 1.97 -14.54 11.92
CA TRP A 54 3.42 -14.40 12.15
C TRP A 54 3.99 -15.57 12.94
N ALA A 55 3.32 -16.01 13.99
CA ALA A 55 3.74 -17.11 14.84
C ALA A 55 3.77 -18.46 14.10
N LEU A 56 2.88 -18.68 13.13
CA LEU A 56 2.87 -19.89 12.30
C LEU A 56 4.08 -19.97 11.36
N ASP A 57 4.57 -18.83 10.87
CA ASP A 57 5.78 -18.78 10.05
C ASP A 57 7.06 -18.84 10.90
N ASN A 58 6.97 -18.44 12.17
CA ASN A 58 8.09 -18.27 13.09
C ASN A 58 8.04 -19.23 14.28
N VAL A 59 7.50 -20.45 14.10
CA VAL A 59 7.28 -21.43 15.20
C VAL A 59 8.55 -21.70 16.01
N ASN A 60 9.73 -21.66 15.37
CA ASN A 60 11.01 -21.88 16.03
C ASN A 60 11.43 -20.75 16.99
N LEU A 61 10.80 -19.58 16.89
CA LEU A 61 11.04 -18.40 17.73
C LEU A 61 10.07 -18.32 18.92
N LEU A 62 9.20 -19.32 19.10
CA LEU A 62 8.19 -19.34 20.15
C LEU A 62 8.59 -20.32 21.28
N PRO A 63 9.32 -19.86 22.31
CA PRO A 63 9.58 -20.64 23.51
C PRO A 63 8.27 -20.95 24.24
N LYS A 64 8.25 -22.06 25.00
CA LYS A 64 7.07 -22.49 25.77
C LYS A 64 7.06 -21.98 27.20
N ASP A 65 8.18 -21.43 27.65
CA ASP A 65 8.48 -21.03 29.01
C ASP A 65 8.70 -19.52 29.16
N GLU A 66 8.75 -18.78 28.05
CA GLU A 66 8.93 -17.33 28.03
C GLU A 66 7.81 -16.64 27.23
N VAL A 67 7.64 -15.34 27.47
CA VAL A 67 6.72 -14.50 26.69
C VAL A 67 7.50 -13.91 25.52
N THR A 68 7.00 -14.10 24.31
CA THR A 68 7.51 -13.44 23.10
C THR A 68 6.67 -12.21 22.82
N VAL A 69 7.29 -11.06 22.59
CA VAL A 69 6.58 -9.84 22.20
C VAL A 69 6.79 -9.60 20.71
N VAL A 70 5.70 -9.40 19.97
CA VAL A 70 5.76 -9.01 18.55
C VAL A 70 5.09 -7.65 18.42
N CYS A 71 5.86 -6.64 18.04
CA CYS A 71 5.35 -5.28 17.91
C CYS A 71 4.44 -5.14 16.68
N VAL A 72 3.45 -4.25 16.75
CA VAL A 72 2.59 -3.95 15.60
C VAL A 72 3.41 -3.51 14.39
N SER A 73 4.48 -2.73 14.60
CA SER A 73 5.39 -2.34 13.53
C SER A 73 6.03 -3.55 12.84
N GLN A 74 6.38 -4.61 13.56
CA GLN A 74 6.94 -5.83 12.99
C GLN A 74 5.89 -6.62 12.19
N LEU A 75 4.63 -6.59 12.63
CA LEU A 75 3.53 -7.22 11.88
C LEU A 75 3.25 -6.47 10.59
N VAL A 76 3.28 -5.14 10.63
CA VAL A 76 3.16 -4.28 9.47
C VAL A 76 4.34 -4.53 8.53
N GLU A 77 5.58 -4.44 9.03
CA GLU A 77 6.81 -4.68 8.28
C GLU A 77 6.88 -6.09 7.69
N GLY A 78 6.35 -7.10 8.39
CA GLY A 78 6.31 -8.49 7.91
C GLY A 78 5.12 -8.82 7.01
N GLY A 79 4.22 -7.87 6.75
CA GLY A 79 3.08 -8.06 5.85
C GLY A 79 1.90 -8.83 6.42
N TYR A 80 1.89 -9.04 7.73
CA TYR A 80 0.83 -9.76 8.42
C TYR A 80 -0.41 -8.89 8.66
N ILE A 81 -0.25 -7.56 8.59
CA ILE A 81 -1.34 -6.57 8.75
C ILE A 81 -1.07 -5.33 7.90
N SER A 82 -2.13 -4.66 7.44
CA SER A 82 -2.02 -3.42 6.66
C SER A 82 -1.85 -2.18 7.55
N ASN A 83 -1.37 -1.07 6.96
CA ASN A 83 -1.29 0.23 7.63
C ASN A 83 -2.68 0.80 8.00
N GLU A 84 -3.73 0.42 7.28
CA GLU A 84 -5.10 0.86 7.57
C GLU A 84 -5.67 0.10 8.78
N ASP A 85 -5.35 -1.18 8.89
CA ASP A 85 -5.76 -2.06 9.99
C ASP A 85 -4.99 -1.80 11.31
N VAL A 86 -4.15 -0.76 11.36
CA VAL A 86 -3.47 -0.36 12.59
C VAL A 86 -3.85 1.04 13.04
N LYS A 87 -4.85 1.69 12.42
CA LYS A 87 -5.35 2.99 12.86
C LYS A 87 -6.08 2.88 14.22
N ASP A 88 -5.85 3.84 15.11
CA ASP A 88 -6.55 3.89 16.39
C ASP A 88 -7.93 4.53 16.19
N PRO A 89 -9.05 3.80 16.39
CA PRO A 89 -10.39 4.36 16.19
C PRO A 89 -10.77 5.41 17.25
N ARG A 90 -9.98 5.53 18.33
CA ARG A 90 -10.13 6.56 19.37
C ARG A 90 -9.45 7.88 18.95
N ASP A 91 -8.44 7.81 18.07
CA ASP A 91 -7.67 8.95 17.56
C ASP A 91 -7.15 8.64 16.14
N THR A 92 -7.89 9.09 15.12
CA THR A 92 -7.64 8.72 13.71
C THR A 92 -6.31 9.23 13.14
N GLU A 93 -5.65 10.15 13.84
CA GLU A 93 -4.32 10.65 13.48
C GLU A 93 -3.19 9.75 14.01
N LYS A 94 -3.52 8.72 14.81
CA LYS A 94 -2.56 7.79 15.41
C LYS A 94 -2.75 6.36 14.91
N GLU A 95 -1.68 5.60 15.07
CA GLU A 95 -1.65 4.16 14.85
C GLU A 95 -1.40 3.46 16.19
N LEU A 96 -1.94 2.25 16.31
CA LEU A 96 -1.71 1.33 17.40
C LEU A 96 -0.24 0.89 17.36
N SER A 97 0.55 1.36 18.32
CA SER A 97 2.01 1.13 18.35
C SER A 97 2.48 0.07 19.33
N GLY A 98 1.56 -0.53 20.09
CA GLY A 98 1.85 -1.58 21.07
C GLY A 98 2.35 -2.89 20.44
N GLY A 99 2.16 -3.99 21.15
CA GLY A 99 2.59 -5.32 20.71
C GLY A 99 1.67 -6.42 21.18
N VAL A 100 1.79 -7.59 20.55
CA VAL A 100 1.12 -8.81 20.99
C VAL A 100 2.07 -9.63 21.82
N GLU A 101 1.68 -9.91 23.06
CA GLU A 101 2.38 -10.82 23.95
C GLU A 101 1.91 -12.26 23.68
N ILE A 102 2.85 -13.11 23.26
CA ILE A 102 2.61 -14.51 22.93
C ILE A 102 3.13 -15.35 24.09
N SER A 103 2.24 -16.10 24.74
CA SER A 103 2.59 -16.98 25.86
C SER A 103 2.03 -18.38 25.66
N TYR A 104 2.72 -19.41 26.13
CA TYR A 104 2.23 -20.79 26.04
C TYR A 104 1.60 -21.23 27.37
N LYS A 105 0.28 -21.43 27.38
CA LYS A 105 -0.47 -21.89 28.56
C LYS A 105 -1.37 -23.06 28.18
N SER A 106 -1.47 -24.07 29.04
CA SER A 106 -2.42 -25.19 28.86
C SER A 106 -2.35 -25.90 27.49
N LYS A 107 -1.14 -26.09 26.95
CA LYS A 107 -0.87 -26.72 25.65
C LYS A 107 -1.28 -25.91 24.41
N GLN A 108 -1.50 -24.61 24.55
CA GLN A 108 -1.83 -23.71 23.44
C GLN A 108 -1.11 -22.36 23.60
N TYR A 109 -0.82 -21.70 22.49
CA TYR A 109 -0.36 -20.32 22.49
C TYR A 109 -1.55 -19.37 22.70
N ILE A 110 -1.35 -18.38 23.55
CA ILE A 110 -2.28 -17.29 23.84
C ILE A 110 -1.64 -16.01 23.33
N TYR A 111 -2.45 -15.17 22.68
CA TYR A 111 -2.07 -13.93 22.03
C TYR A 111 -2.89 -12.82 22.70
N GLU A 112 -2.23 -11.87 23.34
CA GLU A 112 -2.89 -10.76 24.02
C GLU A 112 -2.23 -9.45 23.58
N TYR A 113 -3.02 -8.55 23.00
CA TYR A 113 -2.53 -7.22 22.64
C TYR A 113 -2.32 -6.33 23.88
N ASN A 114 -1.22 -5.57 23.89
CA ASN A 114 -0.86 -4.62 24.93
C ASN A 114 -0.38 -3.30 24.30
N ASP A 115 -1.09 -2.19 24.56
CA ASP A 115 -0.76 -0.83 24.09
C ASP A 115 0.65 -0.39 24.54
N GLU A 116 1.11 -0.87 25.71
CA GLU A 116 2.37 -0.49 26.34
C GLU A 116 3.39 -1.66 26.37
N ALA A 117 3.29 -2.59 25.41
CA ALA A 117 4.18 -3.74 25.34
C ALA A 117 5.67 -3.32 25.37
N ASN A 118 6.44 -3.91 26.29
CA ASN A 118 7.84 -3.60 26.48
C ASN A 118 8.66 -3.94 25.21
N GLY A 119 9.49 -2.99 24.76
CA GLY A 119 10.25 -3.13 23.52
C GLY A 119 9.51 -2.62 22.27
N CYS A 120 8.23 -2.32 22.38
CA CYS A 120 7.42 -1.68 21.34
C CYS A 120 7.27 -0.18 21.63
N SER A 121 8.38 0.55 21.66
CA SER A 121 8.34 2.02 21.65
C SER A 121 8.27 2.51 20.20
N SER A 122 7.43 3.51 19.94
CA SER A 122 7.19 4.13 18.63
C SER A 122 8.42 4.14 17.71
N LYS A 123 8.27 3.45 16.56
CA LYS A 123 9.26 3.18 15.51
C LYS A 123 10.46 2.35 15.97
N SER A 124 10.32 1.02 15.86
CA SER A 124 11.47 0.17 15.53
C SER A 124 11.99 0.62 14.17
N THR A 125 13.06 1.42 14.17
CA THR A 125 13.90 1.68 13.00
C THR A 125 14.74 0.44 12.69
N GLY A 126 14.07 -0.68 12.40
CA GLY A 126 14.67 -1.96 12.12
C GLY A 126 14.87 -2.17 10.63
N MET A 127 15.96 -1.64 10.08
CA MET A 127 16.54 -2.06 8.79
C MET A 127 15.61 -1.97 7.57
N ALA A 128 15.00 -0.81 7.36
CA ALA A 128 14.80 -0.29 6.02
C ALA A 128 15.86 0.79 5.82
N ASN A 129 16.73 0.68 4.81
CA ASN A 129 17.43 1.85 4.30
C ASN A 129 16.37 2.85 3.84
N SER A 130 15.92 3.71 4.76
CA SER A 130 15.04 4.82 4.49
C SER A 130 15.86 5.80 3.66
N ILE A 131 15.60 5.84 2.36
CA ILE A 131 16.18 6.88 1.52
C ILE A 131 15.44 8.17 1.89
N ILE A 132 16.01 8.90 2.85
CA ILE A 132 15.63 10.27 3.15
C ILE A 132 16.17 11.12 2.00
N MET A 133 15.41 11.22 0.90
CA MET A 133 15.62 12.33 -0.01
C MET A 133 15.04 13.55 0.69
N ASN A 134 15.89 14.37 1.31
CA ASN A 134 15.50 15.72 1.66
C ASN A 134 15.26 16.43 0.34
N SER A 135 13.99 16.61 -0.05
CA SER A 135 13.69 17.67 -1.00
C SER A 135 14.15 19.00 -0.41
N ASP A 136 14.40 20.00 -1.25
CA ASP A 136 14.79 21.34 -0.77
C ASP A 136 13.75 21.95 0.21
N ASP A 137 12.54 21.37 0.25
CA ASP A 137 11.41 21.72 1.11
C ASP A 137 11.21 20.77 2.32
N GLY A 138 12.11 19.81 2.56
CA GLY A 138 12.09 18.95 3.76
C GLY A 138 11.09 17.80 3.74
N VAL A 139 10.61 17.38 2.56
CA VAL A 139 9.77 16.18 2.42
C VAL A 139 10.64 14.94 2.61
N VAL A 140 10.12 13.92 3.31
CA VAL A 140 10.83 12.67 3.60
C VAL A 140 10.12 11.50 2.91
N LEU A 141 10.81 10.84 1.98
CA LEU A 141 10.39 9.57 1.41
C LEU A 141 10.89 8.43 2.31
N THR A 142 10.08 7.39 2.49
CA THR A 142 10.44 6.23 3.32
C THR A 142 10.21 4.95 2.53
N SER A 143 11.30 4.30 2.15
CA SER A 143 11.34 3.02 1.44
C SER A 143 12.15 1.99 2.22
N GLN A 144 11.92 0.71 1.96
CA GLN A 144 12.76 -0.39 2.45
C GLN A 144 13.65 -0.89 1.32
N ASP A 145 14.96 -0.65 1.48
CA ASP A 145 15.99 -0.97 0.46
C ASP A 145 15.72 -0.30 -0.89
N GLY A 146 15.19 0.93 -0.86
CA GLY A 146 14.76 1.69 -2.03
C GLY A 146 13.36 1.33 -2.53
N TYR A 147 12.75 0.24 -2.09
CA TYR A 147 11.42 -0.19 -2.54
C TYR A 147 10.31 0.20 -1.58
N TYR A 148 9.14 0.53 -2.12
CA TYR A 148 7.92 0.63 -1.32
C TYR A 148 7.28 -0.74 -1.21
N LYS A 149 7.09 -1.22 0.03
CA LYS A 149 6.61 -2.57 0.32
C LYS A 149 5.37 -2.57 1.21
N GLY A 150 4.60 -3.65 1.20
CA GLY A 150 3.48 -3.86 2.12
C GLY A 150 2.10 -3.76 1.46
N SER A 151 1.05 -3.98 2.25
CA SER A 151 -0.33 -4.02 1.77
C SER A 151 -0.86 -2.66 1.28
N ASN A 152 -0.40 -1.56 1.90
CA ASN A 152 -0.74 -0.21 1.45
C ASN A 152 0.30 0.83 1.92
N PRO A 153 1.47 0.92 1.29
CA PRO A 153 2.45 1.94 1.61
C PRO A 153 1.97 3.35 1.20
N ASN A 154 2.47 4.38 1.88
CA ASN A 154 2.25 5.78 1.51
C ASN A 154 3.20 6.17 0.37
N ASN A 155 2.89 5.74 -0.84
CA ASN A 155 3.72 5.90 -2.03
C ASN A 155 3.01 6.57 -3.22
N TYR A 156 1.94 7.31 -2.98
CA TYR A 156 1.25 8.05 -4.05
C TYR A 156 2.06 9.26 -4.51
N LEU A 157 2.10 9.48 -5.83
CA LEU A 157 2.84 10.54 -6.52
C LEU A 157 1.97 11.15 -7.63
N GLU A 158 1.90 12.47 -7.66
CA GLU A 158 1.33 13.26 -8.75
C GLU A 158 2.49 13.81 -9.61
N TYR A 159 2.50 13.46 -10.89
CA TYR A 159 3.49 13.94 -11.86
C TYR A 159 2.88 14.03 -13.26
N GLY A 160 3.05 15.19 -13.90
CA GLY A 160 2.61 15.43 -15.28
C GLY A 160 1.12 15.15 -15.50
N ASP A 161 0.27 15.69 -14.62
CA ASP A 161 -1.19 15.51 -14.59
C ASP A 161 -1.67 14.05 -14.46
N ASN A 162 -0.78 13.12 -14.11
CA ASN A 162 -1.08 11.71 -13.88
C ASN A 162 -0.81 11.32 -12.42
N ASP A 163 -1.65 10.41 -11.92
CA ASP A 163 -1.49 9.78 -10.62
C ASP A 163 -0.68 8.49 -10.74
N TRP A 164 0.32 8.36 -9.88
CA TRP A 164 1.30 7.29 -9.88
C TRP A 164 1.49 6.72 -8.47
N ARG A 165 2.04 5.53 -8.40
CA ARG A 165 2.58 4.94 -7.17
C ARG A 165 4.07 4.66 -7.36
N ILE A 166 4.88 5.09 -6.40
CA ILE A 166 6.33 4.89 -6.43
C ILE A 166 6.64 3.43 -6.07
N LEU A 167 7.28 2.71 -6.99
CA LEU A 167 7.74 1.34 -6.77
C LEU A 167 9.11 1.34 -6.08
N LYS A 168 10.04 2.13 -6.64
CA LYS A 168 11.44 2.15 -6.23
C LYS A 168 12.03 3.56 -6.34
N ILE A 169 12.89 3.91 -5.39
CA ILE A 169 13.80 5.05 -5.44
C ILE A 169 15.21 4.48 -5.62
N ASN A 170 15.88 4.85 -6.70
CA ASN A 170 17.26 4.44 -7.00
C ASN A 170 18.27 5.34 -6.28
N ASP A 171 19.51 4.85 -6.13
CA ASP A 171 20.59 5.57 -5.45
C ASP A 171 20.94 6.93 -6.11
N ASP A 172 20.70 7.05 -7.42
CA ASP A 172 20.89 8.30 -8.17
C ASP A 172 19.74 9.31 -8.01
N GLY A 173 18.67 8.90 -7.32
CA GLY A 173 17.48 9.70 -7.09
C GLY A 173 16.42 9.63 -8.20
N SER A 174 16.62 8.78 -9.22
CA SER A 174 15.55 8.42 -10.14
C SER A 174 14.52 7.52 -9.43
N MET A 175 13.27 7.56 -9.90
CA MET A 175 12.16 6.82 -9.30
C MET A 175 11.44 5.99 -10.34
N LYS A 176 11.31 4.69 -10.07
CA LYS A 176 10.45 3.80 -10.85
C LYS A 176 9.03 3.91 -10.32
N VAL A 177 8.06 4.22 -11.18
CA VAL A 177 6.67 4.51 -10.80
C VAL A 177 5.71 3.73 -11.69
N ILE A 178 4.57 3.31 -11.13
CA ILE A 178 3.47 2.64 -11.84
C ILE A 178 2.24 3.55 -11.86
N SER A 179 1.47 3.54 -12.94
CA SER A 179 0.23 4.32 -13.01
C SER A 179 -0.78 3.82 -11.97
N ASP A 180 -1.37 4.76 -11.22
CA ASP A 180 -2.43 4.43 -10.25
C ASP A 180 -3.78 4.19 -10.93
N ASP A 181 -3.94 4.68 -12.16
CA ASP A 181 -5.04 4.32 -13.06
C ASP A 181 -4.64 3.27 -14.09
N GLY A 182 -5.52 2.30 -14.31
CA GLY A 182 -5.36 1.26 -15.33
C GLY A 182 -5.93 1.71 -16.68
N ILE A 183 -5.18 1.51 -17.76
CA ILE A 183 -5.62 1.84 -19.12
C ILE A 183 -6.39 0.66 -19.69
N LYS A 184 -7.67 0.90 -20.02
CA LYS A 184 -8.52 -0.11 -20.69
C LYS A 184 -8.19 -0.20 -22.17
N LEU A 185 -7.68 -1.35 -22.58
CA LEU A 185 -7.28 -1.64 -23.97
C LEU A 185 -7.83 -3.00 -24.40
N SER A 186 -7.78 -3.29 -25.70
CA SER A 186 -8.07 -4.62 -26.23
C SER A 186 -7.03 -4.90 -27.30
N VAL A 187 -5.88 -5.40 -26.84
CA VAL A 187 -4.66 -5.59 -27.64
C VAL A 187 -4.21 -7.04 -27.55
N SER A 188 -3.57 -7.53 -28.62
CA SER A 188 -2.98 -8.87 -28.62
C SER A 188 -1.74 -8.87 -27.72
N ASN A 189 -1.62 -9.96 -26.97
CA ASN A 189 -0.62 -10.16 -25.93
C ASN A 189 0.31 -11.32 -26.26
N ASP A 190 0.71 -11.42 -27.52
CA ASP A 190 1.91 -12.20 -27.82
C ASP A 190 3.11 -11.55 -27.08
N ASP A 191 4.33 -12.09 -27.22
CA ASP A 191 5.53 -11.56 -26.55
C ASP A 191 5.51 -10.03 -26.42
N PHE A 192 5.77 -9.48 -25.22
CA PHE A 192 5.52 -8.06 -24.93
C PHE A 192 6.20 -7.12 -25.94
N LYS A 193 7.46 -7.38 -26.26
CA LYS A 193 8.24 -6.62 -27.25
C LYS A 193 7.67 -6.82 -28.65
N ASP A 194 7.63 -5.72 -29.43
CA ASP A 194 7.07 -5.70 -30.78
C ASP A 194 5.54 -5.96 -30.84
N SER A 195 4.88 -6.08 -29.69
CA SER A 195 3.42 -6.20 -29.62
C SER A 195 2.71 -4.88 -29.91
N SER A 196 1.41 -4.97 -30.19
CA SER A 196 0.55 -3.78 -30.27
C SER A 196 0.48 -3.01 -28.94
N LEU A 197 0.69 -3.68 -27.82
CA LEU A 197 0.78 -3.06 -26.50
C LEU A 197 2.07 -2.25 -26.34
N ASP A 198 3.22 -2.83 -26.66
CA ASP A 198 4.51 -2.12 -26.63
C ASP A 198 4.47 -0.88 -27.52
N SER A 199 4.00 -1.02 -28.76
CA SER A 199 3.84 0.10 -29.68
C SER A 199 2.96 1.21 -29.09
N TYR A 200 1.82 0.87 -28.48
CA TYR A 200 0.94 1.86 -27.84
C TYR A 200 1.63 2.58 -26.67
N LEU A 201 2.27 1.82 -25.78
CA LEU A 201 2.92 2.35 -24.57
C LEU A 201 4.08 3.28 -24.92
N ASN A 202 4.97 2.85 -25.80
CA ASN A 202 6.18 3.58 -26.17
C ASN A 202 5.97 4.63 -27.28
N THR A 203 4.74 4.85 -27.75
CA THR A 203 4.41 5.95 -28.67
C THR A 203 3.32 6.86 -28.13
N SER A 204 2.08 6.37 -28.06
CA SER A 204 0.89 7.18 -27.79
C SER A 204 0.83 7.57 -26.32
N PHE A 205 1.04 6.60 -25.42
CA PHE A 205 1.04 6.87 -23.98
C PHE A 205 2.27 7.70 -23.56
N TYR A 206 3.47 7.33 -24.01
CA TYR A 206 4.68 8.13 -23.76
C TYR A 206 4.52 9.59 -24.24
N GLY A 207 3.91 9.80 -25.40
CA GLY A 207 3.64 11.13 -25.95
C GLY A 207 2.57 11.92 -25.20
N SER A 208 1.72 11.27 -24.40
CA SER A 208 0.68 11.92 -23.61
C SER A 208 1.13 12.34 -22.21
N ILE A 209 2.31 11.91 -21.76
CA ILE A 209 2.83 12.30 -20.44
C ILE A 209 3.46 13.69 -20.55
N ASP A 210 3.02 14.61 -19.69
CA ASP A 210 3.63 15.92 -19.58
C ASP A 210 5.06 15.82 -19.04
N ASN A 211 5.97 16.60 -19.63
CA ASN A 211 7.42 16.56 -19.36
C ASN A 211 8.02 15.15 -19.55
N ASN A 212 7.65 14.45 -20.63
CA ASN A 212 8.14 13.10 -20.94
C ASN A 212 9.67 13.02 -21.16
N GLU A 213 10.36 14.14 -21.36
CA GLU A 213 11.83 14.19 -21.42
C GLU A 213 12.52 13.81 -20.10
N LYS A 214 11.78 13.77 -18.99
CA LYS A 214 12.26 13.27 -17.70
C LYS A 214 12.17 11.75 -17.57
N ILE A 215 11.47 11.08 -18.47
CA ILE A 215 11.36 9.62 -18.46
C ILE A 215 12.66 9.03 -19.02
N ALA A 216 13.35 8.26 -18.19
CA ALA A 216 14.56 7.54 -18.55
C ALA A 216 14.22 6.18 -19.17
N SER A 217 15.02 5.76 -20.16
CA SER A 217 14.98 4.40 -20.66
C SER A 217 15.90 3.50 -19.83
N GLU A 218 15.32 2.46 -19.25
CA GLU A 218 16.01 1.52 -18.38
C GLU A 218 15.98 0.11 -18.97
N ASP A 219 16.91 -0.74 -18.54
CA ASP A 219 16.93 -2.15 -18.92
C ASP A 219 15.68 -2.84 -18.33
N TYR A 220 14.81 -3.34 -19.21
CA TYR A 220 13.59 -4.06 -18.87
C TYR A 220 13.73 -5.53 -19.20
N CYS A 221 13.46 -6.41 -18.22
CA CYS A 221 13.51 -7.84 -18.43
C CYS A 221 12.26 -8.36 -19.15
N LEU A 222 12.46 -8.96 -20.32
CA LEU A 222 11.40 -9.50 -21.18
C LEU A 222 11.08 -10.97 -20.88
N ASN A 223 12.08 -11.75 -20.45
CA ASN A 223 11.93 -13.17 -20.12
C ASN A 223 12.72 -13.53 -18.86
N TYR A 224 12.02 -14.06 -17.88
CA TYR A 224 12.55 -14.39 -16.56
C TYR A 224 12.52 -15.90 -16.31
N GLN A 225 13.66 -16.45 -15.88
CA GLN A 225 13.77 -17.82 -15.35
C GLN A 225 14.40 -17.79 -13.96
N SER A 226 15.63 -18.29 -13.77
CA SER A 226 16.42 -18.06 -12.54
C SER A 226 17.11 -16.69 -12.51
N ASN A 227 17.11 -16.01 -13.66
CA ASN A 227 17.69 -14.71 -13.91
C ASN A 227 17.04 -14.12 -15.16
N CYS A 228 17.25 -12.83 -15.41
CA CYS A 228 16.84 -12.23 -16.67
C CYS A 228 17.62 -12.82 -17.85
N LEU A 229 16.91 -13.40 -18.82
CA LEU A 229 17.51 -14.00 -20.02
C LEU A 229 17.59 -13.03 -21.18
N GLU A 230 16.59 -12.15 -21.30
CA GLU A 230 16.50 -11.15 -22.35
C GLU A 230 16.08 -9.81 -21.74
N SER A 231 16.85 -8.76 -22.03
CA SER A 231 16.59 -7.40 -21.57
C SER A 231 16.71 -6.40 -22.71
N GLU A 232 15.87 -5.38 -22.70
CA GLU A 232 15.88 -4.28 -23.68
C GLU A 232 15.74 -2.94 -22.97
N LYS A 233 16.33 -1.88 -23.51
CA LYS A 233 16.10 -0.53 -22.99
C LYS A 233 14.75 0.00 -23.42
N MET A 234 13.88 0.27 -22.46
CA MET A 234 12.52 0.74 -22.70
C MET A 234 12.19 1.93 -21.80
N ALA A 235 11.45 2.90 -22.34
CA ALA A 235 11.01 4.09 -21.60
C ALA A 235 9.71 3.83 -20.83
N VAL A 236 8.79 3.08 -21.44
CA VAL A 236 7.54 2.66 -20.83
C VAL A 236 7.46 1.14 -20.85
N THR A 237 7.21 0.56 -19.68
CA THR A 237 7.14 -0.89 -19.48
C THR A 237 5.83 -1.27 -18.78
N VAL A 238 5.68 -2.55 -18.46
CA VAL A 238 4.61 -3.06 -17.59
C VAL A 238 5.22 -3.66 -16.33
N MET A 239 4.36 -3.97 -15.34
CA MET A 239 4.78 -4.64 -14.13
C MET A 239 5.38 -6.01 -14.43
N ASN A 240 6.33 -6.38 -13.59
CA ASN A 240 7.20 -7.51 -13.79
C ASN A 240 7.27 -8.34 -12.48
N LEU A 241 7.70 -9.61 -12.53
CA LEU A 241 7.75 -10.50 -11.35
C LEU A 241 8.62 -9.92 -10.23
N GLU A 242 9.74 -9.29 -10.58
CA GLU A 242 10.64 -8.64 -9.62
C GLU A 242 9.96 -7.44 -8.92
N ASP A 243 9.16 -6.65 -9.64
CA ASP A 243 8.37 -5.55 -9.08
C ASP A 243 7.35 -6.09 -8.05
N LEU A 244 6.68 -7.19 -8.39
CA LEU A 244 5.73 -7.84 -7.49
C LEU A 244 6.43 -8.38 -6.24
N ILE A 245 7.57 -9.07 -6.40
CA ILE A 245 8.33 -9.61 -5.28
C ILE A 245 8.80 -8.49 -4.36
N ASN A 246 9.37 -7.43 -4.93
CA ASN A 246 9.91 -6.31 -4.16
C ASN A 246 8.83 -5.46 -3.50
N ALA A 247 7.61 -5.43 -4.03
CA ALA A 247 6.48 -4.75 -3.40
C ALA A 247 5.90 -5.53 -2.20
N SER A 248 6.19 -6.83 -2.09
CA SER A 248 5.81 -7.61 -0.90
C SER A 248 6.78 -7.35 0.23
N ASN A 249 6.25 -7.25 1.44
CA ASN A 249 7.03 -7.27 2.67
C ASN A 249 6.96 -8.61 3.41
N ASN A 250 6.34 -9.63 2.81
CA ASN A 250 6.43 -11.00 3.29
C ASN A 250 7.82 -11.58 2.98
N LEU A 251 8.59 -11.95 4.01
CA LEU A 251 9.94 -12.49 3.84
C LEU A 251 10.00 -13.81 3.06
N ASN A 252 8.88 -14.52 2.97
CA ASN A 252 8.75 -15.75 2.20
C ASN A 252 8.39 -15.51 0.73
N CYS A 253 8.08 -14.27 0.34
CA CYS A 253 7.81 -13.90 -1.04
C CYS A 253 9.09 -14.02 -1.88
N SER A 254 9.08 -14.93 -2.83
CA SER A 254 10.20 -15.18 -3.74
C SER A 254 9.71 -15.81 -5.04
N GLU A 255 10.59 -15.89 -6.03
CA GLU A 255 10.31 -16.57 -7.30
C GLU A 255 9.86 -18.02 -7.12
N SER A 256 10.43 -18.73 -6.14
CA SER A 256 10.09 -20.12 -5.84
C SER A 256 8.84 -20.26 -4.96
N ASN A 257 8.32 -19.17 -4.42
CA ASN A 257 7.18 -19.15 -3.50
C ASN A 257 6.30 -17.92 -3.76
N ILE A 258 5.80 -17.83 -4.98
CA ILE A 258 5.05 -16.66 -5.45
C ILE A 258 3.74 -16.45 -4.66
N GLU A 259 3.15 -17.52 -4.12
CA GLU A 259 1.93 -17.44 -3.31
C GLU A 259 2.14 -16.64 -2.01
N ALA A 260 3.35 -16.63 -1.45
CA ALA A 260 3.66 -15.82 -0.28
C ALA A 260 3.60 -14.32 -0.60
N CYS A 261 3.84 -13.93 -1.85
CA CYS A 261 3.72 -12.56 -2.32
C CYS A 261 2.27 -12.05 -2.32
N TYR A 262 1.27 -12.94 -2.14
CA TYR A 262 -0.15 -12.57 -2.06
C TYR A 262 -0.52 -11.80 -0.78
N ASN A 263 0.35 -11.87 0.23
CA ASN A 263 0.22 -11.13 1.46
C ASN A 263 1.20 -9.96 1.47
N GLY A 264 0.78 -8.85 2.10
CA GLY A 264 1.68 -7.72 2.27
C GLY A 264 2.08 -7.03 0.97
N ASN A 265 1.21 -7.02 -0.05
CA ASN A 265 1.55 -6.53 -1.38
C ASN A 265 0.42 -5.71 -2.00
N TYR A 266 0.63 -4.39 -2.10
CA TYR A 266 -0.36 -3.45 -2.59
C TYR A 266 -0.67 -3.56 -4.08
N LEU A 267 0.26 -4.10 -4.88
CA LEU A 267 0.08 -4.22 -6.33
C LEU A 267 -1.06 -5.21 -6.69
N LEU A 268 -1.40 -6.10 -5.75
CA LEU A 268 -2.48 -7.07 -5.92
C LEU A 268 -3.87 -6.46 -5.83
N GLY A 269 -4.01 -5.31 -5.16
CA GLY A 269 -5.28 -4.61 -4.98
C GLY A 269 -5.91 -4.18 -6.30
N TYR A 270 -5.09 -3.83 -7.29
CA TYR A 270 -5.58 -3.31 -8.56
C TYR A 270 -6.52 -4.28 -9.30
N SER A 271 -6.12 -5.55 -9.40
CA SER A 271 -6.93 -6.58 -10.05
C SER A 271 -8.20 -6.98 -9.27
N LYS A 272 -8.25 -6.73 -7.96
CA LYS A 272 -9.47 -6.98 -7.16
C LYS A 272 -10.57 -5.97 -7.49
N GLU A 273 -10.18 -4.74 -7.84
CA GLU A 273 -11.12 -3.65 -8.14
C GLU A 273 -11.50 -3.60 -9.62
N ASN A 274 -10.55 -3.88 -10.52
CA ASN A 274 -10.72 -3.67 -11.97
C ASN A 274 -10.86 -4.96 -12.79
N GLY A 275 -10.75 -6.14 -12.16
CA GLY A 275 -10.75 -7.45 -12.82
C GLY A 275 -9.37 -7.85 -13.31
N GLU A 276 -9.30 -8.74 -14.32
CA GLU A 276 -8.02 -9.21 -14.88
C GLU A 276 -7.20 -8.02 -15.42
N GLU A 277 -6.12 -7.69 -14.72
CA GLU A 277 -5.13 -6.71 -15.12
C GLU A 277 -3.90 -7.42 -15.65
N TYR A 278 -3.43 -6.95 -16.78
CA TYR A 278 -2.29 -7.55 -17.42
C TYR A 278 -1.00 -7.05 -16.81
N THR A 279 -0.18 -8.02 -16.43
CA THR A 279 1.18 -7.85 -15.96
C THR A 279 2.01 -8.90 -16.68
N LEU A 280 2.63 -8.58 -17.83
CA LEU A 280 3.45 -9.57 -18.54
C LEU A 280 4.95 -9.39 -18.38
N ILE A 281 5.50 -10.21 -17.49
CA ILE A 281 6.72 -10.97 -17.78
C ILE A 281 6.31 -12.35 -18.29
N LYS A 282 7.06 -12.83 -19.29
CA LYS A 282 7.18 -14.23 -19.64
C LYS A 282 8.02 -14.96 -18.59
N VAL A 283 7.41 -15.81 -17.76
CA VAL A 283 8.13 -16.63 -16.76
C VAL A 283 8.14 -18.07 -17.26
N ASN A 284 9.33 -18.65 -17.45
CA ASN A 284 9.47 -20.00 -18.04
C ASN A 284 8.71 -20.16 -19.38
N ASP A 285 8.79 -19.15 -20.23
CA ASP A 285 8.09 -19.07 -21.52
C ASP A 285 6.56 -18.95 -21.47
N GLU A 286 5.98 -18.80 -20.27
CA GLU A 286 4.56 -18.58 -20.08
C GLU A 286 4.24 -17.13 -19.78
N ASN A 287 3.18 -16.66 -20.43
CA ASN A 287 2.58 -15.38 -20.16
C ASN A 287 1.75 -15.46 -18.87
N LEU A 288 1.93 -14.52 -17.95
CA LEU A 288 1.17 -14.33 -16.71
C LEU A 288 0.19 -13.14 -16.75
N SER A 289 -0.90 -13.21 -15.98
CA SER A 289 -1.78 -12.07 -15.70
C SER A 289 -2.09 -11.99 -14.21
N LEU A 290 -2.45 -10.79 -13.74
CA LEU A 290 -2.91 -10.57 -12.39
C LEU A 290 -4.45 -10.52 -12.38
N SER A 291 -5.07 -11.49 -11.74
CA SER A 291 -6.53 -11.67 -11.72
C SER A 291 -6.98 -11.97 -10.29
N ASP A 292 -7.94 -11.18 -9.78
CA ASP A 292 -8.50 -11.35 -8.43
C ASP A 292 -7.42 -11.43 -7.32
N GLY A 293 -6.36 -10.63 -7.46
CA GLY A 293 -5.23 -10.58 -6.54
C GLY A 293 -4.30 -11.79 -6.60
N LYS A 294 -4.33 -12.57 -7.68
CA LYS A 294 -3.50 -13.76 -7.89
C LYS A 294 -2.85 -13.73 -9.27
N ILE A 295 -1.75 -14.45 -9.39
CA ILE A 295 -1.09 -14.67 -10.68
C ILE A 295 -1.68 -15.90 -11.34
N GLU A 296 -2.11 -15.76 -12.59
CA GLU A 296 -2.65 -16.84 -13.42
C GLU A 296 -1.92 -16.87 -14.77
N SER A 297 -1.94 -18.00 -15.48
CA SER A 297 -1.45 -18.05 -16.85
C SER A 297 -2.39 -17.32 -17.80
N SER A 298 -1.82 -16.45 -18.63
CA SER A 298 -2.53 -15.59 -19.57
C SER A 298 -2.55 -16.20 -20.95
N ASN A 299 -3.76 -16.56 -21.41
CA ASN A 299 -4.01 -17.09 -22.76
C ASN A 299 -4.91 -16.14 -23.57
N LYS A 300 -5.09 -14.88 -23.13
CA LYS A 300 -6.15 -13.98 -23.59
C LYS A 300 -5.66 -12.56 -23.90
N GLU A 301 -6.49 -11.81 -24.62
CA GLU A 301 -6.36 -10.37 -24.90
C GLU A 301 -6.25 -9.53 -23.60
N THR A 302 -5.39 -8.50 -23.60
CA THR A 302 -5.23 -7.59 -22.45
C THR A 302 -6.46 -6.72 -22.39
N LYS A 303 -7.03 -6.58 -21.19
CA LYS A 303 -8.16 -5.69 -20.93
C LYS A 303 -7.76 -4.42 -20.20
N VAL A 304 -6.78 -4.51 -19.31
CA VAL A 304 -6.30 -3.41 -18.48
C VAL A 304 -4.79 -3.52 -18.36
N VAL A 305 -4.07 -2.41 -18.55
CA VAL A 305 -2.61 -2.34 -18.34
C VAL A 305 -2.27 -1.15 -17.46
N ARG A 306 -1.22 -1.29 -16.65
CA ARG A 306 -0.64 -0.21 -15.85
C ARG A 306 0.78 0.07 -16.32
N PRO A 307 0.98 1.17 -17.05
CA PRO A 307 2.31 1.54 -17.48
C PRO A 307 3.24 1.82 -16.30
N ILE A 308 4.49 1.44 -16.47
CA ILE A 308 5.59 1.76 -15.57
C ILE A 308 6.57 2.65 -16.32
N VAL A 309 7.07 3.68 -15.64
CA VAL A 309 8.14 4.55 -16.15
C VAL A 309 9.19 4.78 -15.08
N THR A 310 10.41 5.10 -15.50
CA THR A 310 11.45 5.60 -14.59
C THR A 310 11.57 7.10 -14.77
N LEU A 311 11.19 7.87 -13.76
CA LEU A 311 11.41 9.30 -13.72
C LEU A 311 12.87 9.55 -13.31
N SER A 312 13.59 10.32 -14.12
CA SER A 312 14.89 10.89 -13.74
C SER A 312 14.74 11.69 -12.44
N LYS A 313 15.86 12.07 -11.81
CA LYS A 313 15.81 12.90 -10.59
C LYS A 313 14.93 14.16 -10.80
N ILE A 314 13.82 14.21 -10.06
CA ILE A 314 12.81 15.28 -10.05
C ILE A 314 12.67 15.86 -8.64
N ASN A 315 12.07 17.04 -8.53
CA ASN A 315 11.92 17.72 -7.24
C ASN A 315 10.54 17.42 -6.65
N ILE A 316 10.50 16.95 -5.40
CA ILE A 316 9.26 16.77 -4.63
C ILE A 316 8.96 18.05 -3.85
N LEU A 317 7.84 18.70 -4.17
CA LEU A 317 7.47 20.00 -3.59
C LEU A 317 6.71 19.86 -2.27
N LYS A 318 5.85 18.86 -2.15
CA LYS A 318 4.96 18.65 -0.99
C LYS A 318 4.40 17.23 -0.98
N GLY A 319 3.66 16.92 0.07
CA GLY A 319 2.94 15.66 0.23
C GLY A 319 3.59 14.74 1.26
N ASN A 320 2.85 13.71 1.66
CA ASN A 320 3.34 12.65 2.55
C ASN A 320 3.13 11.25 1.94
N GLY A 321 2.79 11.20 0.65
CA GLY A 321 2.58 9.95 -0.08
C GLY A 321 1.29 9.23 0.25
N THR A 322 0.38 9.78 1.06
CA THR A 322 -0.96 9.21 1.25
C THR A 322 -1.85 9.51 0.05
N SER A 323 -2.90 8.72 -0.20
CA SER A 323 -3.84 8.98 -1.30
C SER A 323 -4.51 10.36 -1.23
N ARG A 324 -4.69 10.91 -0.03
CA ARG A 324 -5.26 12.26 0.18
C ARG A 324 -4.23 13.38 0.00
N HIS A 325 -2.97 13.09 0.23
CA HIS A 325 -1.86 14.04 0.16
C HIS A 325 -0.67 13.39 -0.56
N PRO A 326 -0.81 13.09 -1.86
CA PRO A 326 0.25 12.46 -2.64
C PRO A 326 1.48 13.36 -2.67
N TYR A 327 2.65 12.76 -2.92
CA TYR A 327 3.82 13.55 -3.27
C TYR A 327 3.54 14.31 -4.56
N VAL A 328 3.88 15.59 -4.63
CA VAL A 328 3.71 16.38 -5.87
C VAL A 328 5.07 16.71 -6.43
N ALA A 329 5.33 16.29 -7.67
CA ALA A 329 6.63 16.44 -8.31
C ALA A 329 6.60 17.26 -9.59
N VAL A 330 7.72 17.93 -9.86
CA VAL A 330 7.98 18.75 -11.06
C VAL A 330 9.38 18.54 -11.60
#